data_AF-A0A1F8ZTD0-F1
#
_entry.id   AF-A0A1F8ZTD0-F1
#
_cell.length_a   1.000
_cell.length_b   1.000
_cell.length_c   1.000
_cell.angle_alpha   90.00
_cell.angle_beta   90.00
_cell.angle_gamma   90.00
#
_symmetry.space_group_name_H-M   'P 1'
#
loop_
_entity.id
_entity.type
_entity.pdbx_description
1 polymer ?
#
loop_
_entity_poly.entity_id
_entity_poly.type
_entity_poly.pdbx_seq_one_letter_code
_entity_poly.pdbx_strand_id
1 'polypeptide(L)'
;MPKIEIMHTGIDRQTGTVAEKILYSVEAIDPFSKVSESSLYFNGHFRLTEKGWEKLDKTIKQSPILFLGRGKTRGQGEIELDLSPASLEQDHVWEEWNHACGRTLQEITKQNHNGTYFSITLLSDAIMVDKFLRYTTTMDLPFVGSQLLVSILKQGFAFGWNQVHRLPKEDEKTISRSSVFLFHYPGQIDEIMGSLLDMQTNGIGLRRNEGFGQILINDPFHNSFCGIKEGNS
;
A
#
# COMPACT_ATOMS: atom_id res chain seq x y z
N MET A 1 5.57 -12.54 6.92
CA MET A 1 4.26 -12.90 7.48
C MET A 1 4.33 -14.34 7.94
N PRO A 2 3.76 -14.68 9.10
CA PRO A 2 3.70 -16.06 9.58
C PRO A 2 2.84 -16.90 8.63
N LYS A 3 3.30 -18.12 8.33
CA LYS A 3 2.68 -19.01 7.35
C LYS A 3 2.40 -20.36 7.99
N ILE A 4 1.32 -20.99 7.55
CA ILE A 4 0.98 -22.38 7.83
C ILE A 4 0.67 -23.12 6.53
N GLU A 5 1.18 -24.34 6.39
CA GLU A 5 0.84 -25.21 5.27
C GLU A 5 -0.31 -26.15 5.67
N ILE A 6 -1.35 -26.18 4.84
CA ILE A 6 -2.52 -27.03 5.06
C ILE A 6 -2.64 -27.99 3.89
N MET A 7 -2.61 -29.29 4.17
CA MET A 7 -2.76 -30.33 3.17
C MET A 7 -4.23 -30.78 3.05
N HIS A 8 -4.66 -31.03 1.83
CA HIS A 8 -6.01 -31.48 1.53
C HIS A 8 -6.03 -32.62 0.54
N THR A 9 -6.92 -33.58 0.79
CA THR A 9 -7.27 -34.66 -0.13
C THR A 9 -8.70 -34.47 -0.63
N GLY A 10 -8.97 -34.88 -1.86
CA GLY A 10 -10.35 -35.06 -2.33
C GLY A 10 -10.94 -36.32 -1.71
N ILE A 11 -12.25 -36.31 -1.45
CA ILE A 11 -12.99 -37.50 -1.01
C ILE A 11 -13.86 -37.94 -2.17
N ASP A 12 -13.72 -39.21 -2.57
CA ASP A 12 -14.63 -39.85 -3.51
C ASP A 12 -15.96 -40.09 -2.80
N ARG A 13 -17.04 -39.50 -3.33
CA ARG A 13 -18.37 -39.57 -2.72
C ARG A 13 -18.99 -40.96 -2.79
N GLN A 14 -18.56 -41.82 -3.71
CA GLN A 14 -19.11 -43.17 -3.87
C GLN A 14 -18.46 -44.16 -2.90
N THR A 15 -17.15 -44.02 -2.66
CA THR A 15 -16.39 -44.96 -1.81
C THR A 15 -16.13 -44.43 -0.41
N GLY A 16 -16.27 -43.12 -0.18
CA GLY A 16 -15.89 -42.47 1.09
C GLY A 16 -14.38 -42.45 1.32
N THR A 17 -13.57 -42.87 0.35
CA THR A 17 -12.11 -42.91 0.45
C THR A 17 -11.48 -41.68 -0.20
N VAL A 18 -10.17 -41.55 -0.06
CA VAL A 18 -9.41 -40.51 -0.78
C VAL A 18 -9.59 -40.71 -2.29
N ALA A 19 -10.01 -39.65 -2.97
CA ALA A 19 -10.11 -39.60 -4.42
C ALA A 19 -8.71 -39.64 -5.03
N GLU A 20 -8.53 -40.47 -6.07
CA GLU A 20 -7.27 -40.51 -6.80
C GLU A 20 -6.93 -39.15 -7.40
N LYS A 21 -5.64 -38.78 -7.32
CA LYS A 21 -5.05 -37.56 -7.92
C LYS A 21 -5.59 -36.22 -7.39
N ILE A 22 -6.37 -36.21 -6.31
CA ILE A 22 -6.77 -34.97 -5.65
C ILE A 22 -5.99 -34.84 -4.34
N LEU A 23 -4.74 -34.41 -4.45
CA LEU A 23 -3.88 -34.02 -3.33
C LEU A 23 -3.29 -32.65 -3.64
N TYR A 24 -3.46 -31.69 -2.75
CA TYR A 24 -2.87 -30.36 -2.87
C TYR A 24 -2.62 -29.76 -1.50
N SER A 25 -1.63 -28.87 -1.42
CA SER A 25 -1.40 -28.04 -0.24
C SER A 25 -1.75 -26.58 -0.53
N VAL A 26 -2.11 -25.87 0.53
CA VAL A 26 -2.37 -24.44 0.51
C VAL A 26 -1.49 -23.81 1.58
N GLU A 27 -0.65 -22.87 1.19
CA GLU A 27 -0.01 -21.96 2.13
C GLU A 27 -1.04 -20.90 2.56
N ALA A 28 -1.34 -20.84 3.85
CA ALA A 28 -2.20 -19.83 4.46
C ALA A 28 -1.38 -18.92 5.37
N ILE A 29 -1.89 -17.71 5.61
CA ILE A 29 -1.34 -16.80 6.61
C ILE A 29 -1.85 -17.27 7.98
N ASP A 30 -0.94 -17.44 8.93
CA ASP A 30 -1.30 -17.73 10.32
C ASP A 30 -1.75 -16.41 10.97
N PRO A 31 -2.99 -16.31 11.50
CA PRO A 31 -3.45 -15.09 12.17
C PRO A 31 -2.70 -14.82 13.48
N PHE A 32 -1.92 -15.77 14.00
CA PHE A 32 -1.09 -15.57 15.19
C PHE A 32 0.40 -15.67 14.85
N SER A 33 1.14 -14.61 15.19
CA SER A 33 2.59 -14.62 15.06
C SER A 33 3.22 -15.21 16.32
N LYS A 34 3.78 -16.42 16.21
CA LYS A 34 4.51 -17.06 17.32
C LYS A 34 5.75 -16.30 17.78
N VAL A 35 6.31 -15.44 16.93
CA VAL A 35 7.53 -14.66 17.25
C VAL A 35 7.21 -13.45 18.11
N SER A 36 6.08 -12.78 17.83
CA SER A 36 5.65 -11.57 18.55
C SER A 36 4.56 -11.85 19.60
N GLU A 37 4.15 -13.12 19.74
CA GLU A 37 3.04 -13.57 20.59
C GLU A 37 1.77 -12.72 20.44
N SER A 38 1.46 -12.33 19.21
CA SER A 38 0.39 -11.39 18.91
C SER A 38 -0.41 -11.76 17.67
N SER A 39 -1.67 -11.35 17.67
CA SER A 39 -2.54 -11.46 16.49
C SER A 39 -2.04 -10.55 15.37
N LEU A 40 -2.22 -11.01 14.13
CA LEU A 40 -1.94 -10.25 12.93
C LEU A 40 -3.10 -9.31 12.64
N TYR A 41 -2.79 -8.03 12.50
CA TYR A 41 -3.74 -7.01 12.07
C TYR A 41 -3.37 -6.50 10.68
N PHE A 42 -4.39 -6.24 9.86
CA PHE A 42 -4.24 -5.51 8.61
C PHE A 42 -4.83 -4.12 8.81
N ASN A 43 -4.01 -3.10 8.71
CA ASN A 43 -4.45 -1.72 8.74
C ASN A 43 -4.53 -1.18 7.31
N GLY A 44 -5.58 -0.42 7.04
CA GLY A 44 -5.75 0.34 5.81
C GLY A 44 -6.75 1.46 6.01
N HIS A 45 -6.75 2.41 5.08
CA HIS A 45 -7.72 3.49 5.04
C HIS A 45 -8.44 3.46 3.70
N PHE A 46 -9.69 3.91 3.71
CA PHE A 46 -10.48 4.10 2.51
C PHE A 46 -11.41 5.29 2.74
N ARG A 47 -11.89 5.89 1.65
CA ARG A 47 -12.83 7.01 1.72
C ARG A 47 -14.20 6.58 1.27
N LEU A 48 -15.19 7.07 1.99
CA LEU A 48 -16.58 6.92 1.64
C LEU A 48 -17.27 8.27 1.70
N THR A 49 -18.29 8.42 0.88
CA THR A 49 -19.31 9.45 1.10
C THR A 49 -20.11 9.10 2.35
N GLU A 50 -20.79 10.09 2.94
CA GLU A 50 -21.68 9.85 4.09
C GLU A 50 -22.69 8.72 3.82
N LYS A 51 -23.33 8.73 2.64
CA LYS A 51 -24.23 7.65 2.20
C LYS A 51 -23.52 6.29 2.08
N GLY A 52 -22.26 6.29 1.65
CA GLY A 52 -21.44 5.08 1.58
C GLY A 52 -21.15 4.52 2.97
N TRP A 53 -20.83 5.38 3.93
CA TRP A 53 -20.62 5.02 5.33
C TRP A 53 -21.87 4.42 5.96
N GLU A 54 -23.04 5.08 5.82
CA GLU A 54 -24.32 4.57 6.33
C GLU A 54 -24.62 3.15 5.81
N LYS A 55 -24.37 2.91 4.52
CA LYS A 55 -24.59 1.59 3.91
C LYS A 55 -23.59 0.56 4.42
N LEU A 56 -22.32 0.92 4.57
CA LEU A 56 -21.29 0.03 5.10
C LEU A 56 -21.59 -0.36 6.54
N ASP A 57 -21.83 0.62 7.40
CA ASP A 57 -22.15 0.43 8.82
C ASP A 57 -23.38 -0.48 8.99
N LYS A 58 -24.45 -0.23 8.22
CA LYS A 58 -25.63 -1.11 8.19
C LYS A 58 -25.28 -2.53 7.76
N THR A 59 -24.44 -2.70 6.75
CA THR A 59 -24.07 -4.03 6.22
C THR A 59 -23.25 -4.83 7.23
N ILE A 60 -22.28 -4.18 7.89
CA ILE A 60 -21.44 -4.80 8.92
C ILE A 60 -22.30 -5.21 10.13
N LYS A 61 -23.18 -4.33 10.61
CA LYS A 61 -24.10 -4.65 11.72
C LYS A 61 -25.06 -5.80 11.41
N GLN A 62 -25.39 -6.02 10.14
CA GLN A 62 -26.28 -7.11 9.70
C GLN A 62 -25.54 -8.43 9.45
N SER A 63 -24.21 -8.41 9.30
CA SER A 63 -23.39 -9.58 9.02
C SER A 63 -22.31 -9.72 10.10
N PRO A 64 -22.56 -10.51 11.16
CA PRO A 64 -21.62 -10.60 12.29
C PRO A 64 -20.29 -11.26 11.92
N ILE A 65 -20.25 -11.99 10.79
CA ILE A 65 -19.06 -12.71 10.34
C ILE A 65 -18.74 -12.27 8.90
N LEU A 66 -17.53 -11.74 8.72
CA LEU A 66 -17.00 -11.33 7.43
C LEU A 66 -15.83 -12.22 7.04
N PHE A 67 -15.63 -12.38 5.74
CA PHE A 67 -14.56 -13.22 5.21
C PHE A 67 -13.76 -12.51 4.12
N LEU A 68 -12.43 -12.55 4.23
CA LEU A 68 -11.46 -12.02 3.28
C LEU A 68 -10.63 -13.15 2.65
N GLY A 69 -10.31 -13.01 1.36
CA GLY A 69 -9.51 -14.01 0.65
C GLY A 69 -10.29 -15.25 0.18
N ARG A 70 -9.56 -16.35 -0.02
CA ARG A 70 -10.07 -17.65 -0.51
C ARG A 70 -10.26 -18.62 0.66
N GLY A 71 -10.87 -19.78 0.40
CA GLY A 71 -11.02 -20.84 1.42
C GLY A 71 -12.18 -20.68 2.39
N LYS A 72 -13.10 -19.72 2.14
CA LYS A 72 -14.26 -19.42 3.00
C LYS A 72 -15.09 -20.64 3.37
N THR A 73 -15.36 -21.51 2.39
CA THR A 73 -16.13 -22.76 2.59
C THR A 73 -15.41 -23.80 3.46
N ARG A 74 -14.19 -23.52 3.91
CA ARG A 74 -13.35 -24.38 4.74
C ARG A 74 -12.97 -23.70 6.07
N GLY A 75 -13.71 -22.66 6.45
CA GLY A 75 -13.47 -21.93 7.69
C GLY A 75 -12.24 -21.02 7.67
N GLN A 76 -11.73 -20.65 6.48
CA GLN A 76 -10.61 -19.74 6.35
C GLN A 76 -11.07 -18.30 6.04
N GLY A 77 -10.25 -17.35 6.47
CA GLY A 77 -10.36 -15.95 6.08
C GLY A 77 -11.41 -15.17 6.86
N GLU A 78 -11.94 -15.71 7.96
CA GLU A 78 -12.79 -14.95 8.88
C GLU A 78 -12.04 -13.74 9.44
N ILE A 79 -12.69 -12.58 9.48
CA ILE A 79 -12.11 -11.33 9.98
C ILE A 79 -13.07 -10.60 10.91
N GLU A 80 -12.49 -9.86 11.84
CA GLU A 80 -13.15 -8.80 12.58
C GLU A 80 -12.77 -7.46 11.95
N LEU A 81 -13.74 -6.54 11.85
CA LEU A 81 -13.50 -5.19 11.36
C LEU A 81 -13.70 -4.20 12.50
N ASP A 82 -12.64 -3.47 12.81
CA ASP A 82 -12.71 -2.26 13.61
C ASP A 82 -12.56 -1.05 12.68
N LEU A 83 -13.57 -0.18 12.67
CA LEU A 83 -13.63 0.98 11.79
C LEU A 83 -13.82 2.23 12.65
N SER A 84 -12.84 3.12 12.59
CA SER A 84 -12.90 4.44 13.22
C SER A 84 -12.76 5.53 12.16
N PRO A 85 -13.52 6.64 12.28
CA PRO A 85 -13.24 7.83 11.50
C PRO A 85 -11.82 8.31 11.82
N ALA A 86 -11.01 8.48 10.78
CA ALA A 86 -9.66 9.04 10.90
C ALA A 86 -9.61 10.37 10.14
N SER A 87 -9.11 11.42 10.79
CA SER A 87 -8.65 12.62 10.09
C SER A 87 -7.28 12.31 9.48
N LEU A 88 -7.08 12.74 8.23
CA LEU A 88 -5.76 12.70 7.58
C LEU A 88 -4.92 13.92 7.97
N GLU A 89 -5.12 14.44 9.19
CA GLU A 89 -4.28 15.50 9.74
C GLU A 89 -2.96 14.86 10.14
N GLN A 90 -2.03 14.83 9.19
CA GLN A 90 -0.63 14.63 9.51
C GLN A 90 -0.01 15.99 9.76
N ASP A 91 0.60 16.14 10.94
CA ASP A 91 1.59 17.16 11.18
C ASP A 91 2.77 16.85 10.26
N HIS A 92 2.71 17.38 9.04
CA HIS A 92 3.80 17.25 8.10
C HIS A 92 4.95 18.11 8.63
N VAL A 93 5.94 17.45 9.22
CA VAL A 93 7.14 18.12 9.70
C VAL A 93 8.09 18.41 8.54
N TRP A 94 7.63 19.29 7.64
CA TRP A 94 8.30 19.64 6.38
C TRP A 94 9.67 20.25 6.60
N GLU A 95 9.81 21.12 7.60
CA GLU A 95 11.07 21.82 7.87
C GLU A 95 12.15 20.85 8.36
N GLU A 96 11.83 19.98 9.32
CA GLU A 96 12.76 18.97 9.83
C GLU A 96 13.16 17.99 8.71
N TRP A 97 12.17 17.53 7.93
CA TRP A 97 12.41 16.69 6.76
C TRP A 97 13.37 17.34 5.76
N ASN A 98 13.06 18.58 5.37
CA ASN A 98 13.81 19.32 4.36
C ASN A 98 15.25 19.53 4.80
N HIS A 99 15.45 19.87 6.08
CA HIS A 99 16.77 20.08 6.66
C HIS A 99 17.57 18.77 6.78
N ALA A 100 16.95 17.69 7.27
CA ALA A 100 17.59 16.37 7.37
C ALA A 100 18.00 15.83 5.99
N CYS A 101 17.08 15.85 5.02
CA CYS A 101 17.35 15.42 3.65
C CYS A 101 18.42 16.28 2.98
N GLY A 102 18.32 17.60 3.12
CA GLY A 102 19.29 18.54 2.55
C GLY A 102 20.70 18.28 3.06
N ARG A 103 20.86 18.06 4.37
CA ARG A 103 22.15 17.71 4.98
C ARG A 103 22.70 16.39 4.41
N THR A 104 21.91 15.32 4.43
CA THR A 104 22.36 14.01 3.94
C THR A 104 22.73 14.05 2.46
N LEU A 105 21.94 14.74 1.62
CA LEU A 105 22.26 14.91 0.21
C LEU A 105 23.55 15.72 0.02
N GLN A 106 23.74 16.81 0.78
CA GLN A 106 24.96 17.60 0.72
C GLN A 106 26.20 16.77 1.07
N GLU A 107 26.12 15.92 2.08
CA GLU A 107 27.21 15.02 2.48
C GLU A 107 27.57 14.02 1.38
N ILE A 108 26.57 13.46 0.69
CA ILE A 108 26.76 12.44 -0.35
C ILE A 108 27.19 13.05 -1.68
N THR A 109 26.50 14.09 -2.15
CA THR A 109 26.67 14.64 -3.51
C THR A 109 27.67 15.79 -3.56
N LYS A 110 28.00 16.39 -2.41
CA LYS A 110 28.76 17.65 -2.30
C LYS A 110 28.12 18.83 -3.03
N GLN A 111 26.84 18.72 -3.40
CA GLN A 111 26.07 19.79 -4.01
C GLN A 111 25.07 20.32 -3.00
N ASN A 112 24.90 21.64 -2.98
CA ASN A 112 23.85 22.28 -2.20
C ASN A 112 22.73 22.66 -3.15
N HIS A 113 21.59 21.96 -3.08
CA HIS A 113 20.39 22.42 -3.77
C HIS A 113 19.55 23.24 -2.79
N ASN A 114 19.41 24.53 -3.09
CA ASN A 114 18.41 25.36 -2.45
C ASN A 114 17.02 24.91 -2.91
N GLY A 115 16.06 24.91 -2.00
CA GLY A 115 14.67 24.55 -2.29
C GLY A 115 14.10 23.57 -1.27
N THR A 116 13.07 22.86 -1.71
CA THR A 116 12.31 21.92 -0.91
C THR A 116 12.53 20.50 -1.42
N TYR A 117 12.88 19.59 -0.50
CA TYR A 117 12.93 18.16 -0.73
C TYR A 117 11.67 17.50 -0.20
N PHE A 118 11.17 16.50 -0.92
CA PHE A 118 10.06 15.69 -0.46
C PHE A 118 10.17 14.27 -1.00
N SER A 119 9.71 13.30 -0.20
CA SER A 119 9.58 11.91 -0.63
C SER A 119 8.14 11.53 -0.88
N ILE A 120 7.93 10.64 -1.85
CA ILE A 120 6.67 9.97 -2.09
C ILE A 120 6.88 8.48 -1.87
N THR A 121 6.21 7.93 -0.85
CA THR A 121 6.25 6.51 -0.52
C THR A 121 4.96 5.85 -0.96
N LEU A 122 5.05 4.74 -1.70
CA LEU A 122 3.87 3.96 -2.08
C LEU A 122 3.40 3.08 -0.90
N LEU A 123 2.22 3.34 -0.36
CA LEU A 123 1.59 2.49 0.67
C LEU A 123 0.90 1.25 0.08
N SER A 124 0.52 1.35 -1.20
CA SER A 124 -0.08 0.28 -1.98
C SER A 124 0.59 0.20 -3.35
N ASP A 125 0.37 -0.90 -4.06
CA ASP A 125 0.82 -1.02 -5.44
C ASP A 125 0.17 0.08 -6.31
N ALA A 126 0.91 0.63 -7.27
CA ALA A 126 0.42 1.66 -8.17
C ALA A 126 0.49 1.19 -9.63
N ILE A 127 -0.62 1.33 -10.36
CA ILE A 127 -0.70 1.08 -11.80
C ILE A 127 -0.49 2.41 -12.50
N MET A 128 0.70 2.63 -13.04
CA MET A 128 1.11 3.89 -13.66
C MET A 128 1.16 3.73 -15.18
N VAL A 129 0.52 4.66 -15.88
CA VAL A 129 0.52 4.71 -17.34
C VAL A 129 0.85 6.11 -17.83
N ASP A 130 1.50 6.20 -18.98
CA ASP A 130 1.73 7.47 -19.65
C ASP A 130 0.47 7.96 -20.39
N LYS A 131 0.57 9.14 -21.02
CA LYS A 131 -0.51 9.74 -21.83
C LYS A 131 -1.00 8.89 -23.01
N PHE A 132 -0.25 7.84 -23.38
CA PHE A 132 -0.60 6.88 -24.43
C PHE A 132 -1.06 5.53 -23.86
N LEU A 133 -1.38 5.48 -22.55
CA LEU A 133 -1.80 4.28 -21.83
C LEU A 133 -0.76 3.16 -21.79
N ARG A 134 0.53 3.50 -21.93
CA ARG A 134 1.62 2.53 -21.79
C ARG A 134 2.09 2.51 -20.35
N TYR A 135 2.28 1.32 -19.79
CA TYR A 135 2.82 1.17 -18.45
C TYR A 135 4.15 1.90 -18.30
N THR A 136 4.28 2.67 -17.22
CA THR A 136 5.49 3.40 -16.89
C THR A 136 5.88 3.19 -15.44
N THR A 137 7.17 3.39 -15.15
CA THR A 137 7.68 3.49 -13.78
C THR A 137 8.01 4.93 -13.39
N THR A 138 7.83 5.88 -14.32
CA THR A 138 8.04 7.31 -14.05
C THR A 138 6.83 7.87 -13.32
N MET A 139 7.09 8.74 -12.36
CA MET A 139 6.05 9.47 -11.65
C MET A 139 6.03 10.91 -12.14
N ASP A 140 5.02 11.22 -12.95
CA ASP A 140 4.78 12.58 -13.41
C ASP A 140 3.99 13.32 -12.32
N LEU A 141 4.53 14.45 -11.89
CA LEU A 141 3.90 15.31 -10.88
C LEU A 141 2.94 16.30 -11.56
N PRO A 142 1.83 16.70 -10.92
CA PRO A 142 0.86 17.64 -11.48
C PRO A 142 1.36 19.09 -11.53
N PHE A 143 2.56 19.36 -11.01
CA PHE A 143 3.23 20.66 -11.01
C PHE A 143 4.59 20.55 -11.68
N VAL A 144 5.05 21.68 -12.24
CA VAL A 144 6.30 21.76 -13.01
C VAL A 144 7.44 22.25 -12.12
N GLY A 145 8.67 21.87 -12.45
CA GLY A 145 9.88 22.37 -11.80
C GLY A 145 10.48 21.42 -10.79
N SER A 146 9.78 20.34 -10.43
CA SER A 146 10.36 19.28 -9.60
C SER A 146 11.25 18.34 -10.40
N GLN A 147 12.38 18.00 -9.80
CA GLN A 147 13.36 17.06 -10.30
C GLN A 147 13.35 15.79 -9.45
N LEU A 148 13.21 14.62 -10.08
CA LEU A 148 13.43 13.34 -9.42
C LEU A 148 14.94 13.19 -9.15
N LEU A 149 15.31 13.05 -7.88
CA LEU A 149 16.70 12.84 -7.46
C LEU A 149 17.03 11.35 -7.35
N VAL A 150 16.16 10.59 -6.69
CA VAL A 150 16.36 9.17 -6.41
C VAL A 150 15.03 8.44 -6.52
N SER A 151 15.04 7.24 -7.11
CA SER A 151 13.92 6.31 -7.07
C SER A 151 14.38 4.93 -6.66
N ILE A 152 13.79 4.38 -5.62
CA ILE A 152 13.95 2.99 -5.20
C ILE A 152 12.62 2.30 -5.48
N LEU A 153 12.58 1.48 -6.53
CA LEU A 153 11.34 0.87 -6.99
C LEU A 153 11.46 -0.64 -7.12
N LYS A 154 10.34 -1.31 -6.89
CA LYS A 154 10.14 -2.71 -7.21
C LYS A 154 8.96 -2.81 -8.17
N GLN A 155 9.11 -3.60 -9.24
CA GLN A 155 8.01 -3.90 -10.15
C GLN A 155 7.25 -5.13 -9.69
N GLY A 156 5.95 -5.14 -9.97
CA GLY A 156 5.04 -6.23 -9.66
C GLY A 156 3.95 -6.39 -10.72
N PHE A 157 2.99 -7.23 -10.37
CA PHE A 157 1.79 -7.47 -11.18
C PHE A 157 0.57 -7.51 -10.29
N ALA A 158 -0.50 -6.86 -10.75
CA ALA A 158 -1.82 -6.95 -10.14
C ALA A 158 -2.66 -7.96 -10.92
N PHE A 159 -2.93 -9.08 -10.26
CA PHE A 159 -3.85 -10.11 -10.75
C PHE A 159 -5.22 -9.93 -10.10
N GLY A 160 -6.26 -10.52 -10.68
CA GLY A 160 -7.56 -10.52 -10.03
C GLY A 160 -8.56 -11.47 -10.66
N TRP A 161 -9.70 -11.62 -9.99
CA TRP A 161 -10.83 -12.37 -10.52
C TRP A 161 -12.08 -11.49 -10.45
N ASN A 162 -12.78 -11.36 -11.58
CA ASN A 162 -14.06 -10.69 -11.60
C ASN A 162 -15.15 -11.69 -11.20
N GLN A 163 -15.72 -11.51 -10.00
CA GLN A 163 -16.76 -12.43 -9.49
C GLN A 163 -18.07 -12.37 -10.29
N VAL A 164 -18.42 -11.19 -10.84
CA VAL A 164 -19.65 -11.00 -11.62
C VAL A 164 -19.53 -11.73 -12.96
N HIS A 165 -18.39 -11.60 -13.64
CA HIS A 165 -18.17 -12.21 -14.95
C HIS A 165 -17.58 -13.63 -14.88
N ARG A 166 -17.12 -14.07 -13.70
CA ARG A 166 -16.44 -15.37 -13.49
C ARG A 166 -15.25 -15.57 -14.42
N LEU A 167 -14.49 -14.51 -14.64
CA LEU A 167 -13.29 -14.51 -15.48
C LEU A 167 -12.13 -13.84 -14.73
N PRO A 168 -10.86 -14.20 -15.07
CA PRO A 168 -9.71 -13.43 -14.63
C PRO A 168 -9.85 -11.95 -15.02
N LYS A 169 -9.39 -11.05 -14.15
CA LYS A 169 -9.11 -9.67 -14.55
C LYS A 169 -7.86 -9.66 -15.44
N GLU A 170 -7.69 -8.59 -16.21
CA GLU A 170 -6.44 -8.37 -16.93
C GLU A 170 -5.26 -8.20 -15.95
N ASP A 171 -4.12 -8.75 -16.35
CA ASP A 171 -2.88 -8.67 -15.59
C ASP A 171 -2.23 -7.31 -15.84
N GLU A 172 -2.09 -6.52 -14.78
CA GLU A 172 -1.61 -5.14 -14.85
C GLU A 172 -0.21 -5.03 -14.27
N LYS A 173 0.70 -4.29 -14.93
CA LYS A 173 2.02 -4.02 -14.37
C LYS A 173 1.91 -2.98 -13.26
N THR A 174 2.57 -3.23 -12.13
CA THR A 174 2.56 -2.32 -10.98
C THR A 174 3.96 -1.87 -10.59
N ILE A 175 4.02 -0.70 -9.97
CA ILE A 175 5.09 -0.36 -9.03
C ILE A 175 4.61 -0.85 -7.66
N SER A 176 5.36 -1.75 -7.05
CA SER A 176 4.98 -2.36 -5.78
C SER A 176 5.02 -1.35 -4.63
N ARG A 177 4.16 -1.57 -3.64
CA ARG A 177 4.22 -0.87 -2.34
C ARG A 177 5.63 -0.90 -1.74
N SER A 178 5.92 0.08 -0.89
CA SER A 178 7.24 0.39 -0.31
C SER A 178 8.28 0.90 -1.31
N SER A 179 7.90 1.16 -2.57
CA SER A 179 8.73 1.95 -3.47
C SER A 179 8.71 3.42 -3.06
N VAL A 180 9.83 4.11 -3.21
CA VAL A 180 10.04 5.49 -2.72
C VAL A 180 10.67 6.34 -3.83
N PHE A 181 10.18 7.57 -3.96
CA PHE A 181 10.68 8.57 -4.89
C PHE A 181 11.07 9.82 -4.11
N LEU A 182 12.31 10.28 -4.27
CA LEU A 182 12.82 11.51 -3.66
C LEU A 182 12.90 12.61 -4.73
N PHE A 183 12.25 13.72 -4.46
CA PHE A 183 12.21 14.87 -5.35
C PHE A 183 12.86 16.09 -4.72
N HIS A 184 13.37 16.96 -5.58
CA HIS A 184 13.75 18.33 -5.27
C HIS A 184 12.85 19.30 -6.04
N TYR A 185 12.38 20.33 -5.38
CA TYR A 185 11.66 21.46 -5.95
C TYR A 185 12.45 22.75 -5.63
N PRO A 186 12.78 23.58 -6.62
CA PRO A 186 13.60 24.78 -6.38
C PRO A 186 12.88 25.88 -5.58
N GLY A 187 11.54 25.86 -5.51
CA GLY A 187 10.74 26.84 -4.78
C GLY A 187 10.42 26.43 -3.33
N GLN A 188 9.45 27.13 -2.74
CA GLN A 188 8.98 26.87 -1.38
C GLN A 188 7.89 25.79 -1.34
N ILE A 189 7.81 25.07 -0.21
CA ILE A 189 6.83 24.00 -0.02
C ILE A 189 5.38 24.49 -0.21
N ASP A 190 5.06 25.70 0.26
CA ASP A 190 3.71 26.27 0.18
C ASP A 190 3.16 26.35 -1.24
N GLU A 191 4.04 26.48 -2.25
CA GLU A 191 3.66 26.54 -3.66
C GLU A 191 3.11 25.20 -4.19
N ILE A 192 3.59 24.08 -3.63
CA ILE A 192 3.28 22.72 -4.10
C ILE A 192 2.49 21.91 -3.06
N MET A 193 2.39 22.39 -1.82
CA MET A 193 1.77 21.68 -0.70
C MET A 193 0.34 21.25 -1.01
N GLY A 194 -0.48 22.14 -1.58
CA GLY A 194 -1.86 21.80 -1.95
C GLY A 194 -1.94 20.64 -2.96
N SER A 195 -1.02 20.59 -3.92
CA SER A 195 -0.96 19.50 -4.91
C SER A 195 -0.46 18.20 -4.28
N LEU A 196 0.53 18.26 -3.39
CA LEU A 196 1.05 17.09 -2.68
C LEU A 196 -0.02 16.47 -1.76
N LEU A 197 -0.76 17.31 -1.04
CA LEU A 197 -1.87 16.88 -0.20
C LEU A 197 -3.03 16.30 -1.03
N ASP A 198 -3.33 16.88 -2.19
CA ASP A 198 -4.33 16.32 -3.10
C ASP A 198 -3.90 14.95 -3.63
N MET A 199 -2.63 14.77 -4.00
CA MET A 199 -2.09 13.47 -4.41
C MET A 199 -2.11 12.44 -3.28
N GLN A 200 -1.67 12.81 -2.08
CA GLN A 200 -1.76 11.94 -0.90
C GLN A 200 -3.21 11.56 -0.60
N THR A 201 -4.10 12.53 -0.77
CA THR A 201 -5.52 12.31 -0.61
C THR A 201 -5.97 11.33 -1.70
N ASN A 202 -6.06 11.76 -2.94
CA ASN A 202 -6.72 10.99 -3.99
C ASN A 202 -5.96 9.74 -4.46
N GLY A 203 -4.68 9.62 -4.14
CA GLY A 203 -3.79 8.61 -4.71
C GLY A 203 -3.48 8.87 -6.19
N ILE A 204 -2.56 8.07 -6.72
CA ILE A 204 -2.03 8.21 -8.09
C ILE A 204 -2.36 6.99 -8.97
N GLY A 205 -2.22 7.14 -10.28
CA GLY A 205 -2.39 6.04 -11.22
C GLY A 205 -3.84 5.57 -11.40
N LEU A 206 -3.99 4.35 -11.92
CA LEU A 206 -5.27 3.73 -12.24
C LEU A 206 -5.85 2.93 -11.06
N ARG A 207 -7.17 2.66 -11.11
CA ARG A 207 -7.90 1.78 -10.18
C ARG A 207 -7.77 2.17 -8.70
N ARG A 208 -7.69 3.48 -8.43
CA ARG A 208 -7.60 4.07 -7.08
C ARG A 208 -8.77 3.68 -6.17
N ASN A 209 -9.95 3.48 -6.75
CA ASN A 209 -11.15 2.98 -6.07
C ASN A 209 -11.05 1.52 -5.61
N GLU A 210 -10.09 0.75 -6.11
CA GLU A 210 -9.78 -0.61 -5.63
C GLU A 210 -8.66 -0.64 -4.58
N GLY A 211 -8.12 0.52 -4.19
CA GLY A 211 -7.04 0.65 -3.22
C GLY A 211 -5.63 0.68 -3.81
N PHE A 212 -5.48 0.82 -5.14
CA PHE A 212 -4.19 1.05 -5.78
C PHE A 212 -3.76 2.52 -5.66
N GLY A 213 -2.46 2.77 -5.68
CA GLY A 213 -1.87 4.10 -5.81
C GLY A 213 -1.99 4.99 -4.57
N GLN A 214 -2.26 4.43 -3.39
CA GLN A 214 -2.13 5.13 -2.12
C GLN A 214 -0.67 5.50 -1.88
N ILE A 215 -0.44 6.77 -1.55
CA ILE A 215 0.89 7.32 -1.29
C ILE A 215 0.93 8.01 0.06
N LEU A 216 2.14 8.19 0.58
CA LEU A 216 2.43 8.99 1.75
C LEU A 216 3.60 9.92 1.43
N ILE A 217 3.39 11.21 1.65
CA ILE A 217 4.39 12.25 1.45
C ILE A 217 5.19 12.41 2.74
N ASN A 218 6.51 12.38 2.63
CA ASN A 218 7.43 12.45 3.77
C ASN A 218 7.04 11.47 4.87
N ASP A 219 7.00 10.18 4.51
CA ASP A 219 6.68 9.10 5.43
C ASP A 219 7.50 9.25 6.74
N PRO A 220 6.87 9.30 7.93
CA PRO A 220 7.56 9.42 9.21
C PRO A 220 8.62 8.34 9.46
N PHE A 221 8.50 7.19 8.79
CA PHE A 221 9.55 6.18 8.74
C PHE A 221 10.88 6.80 8.33
N HIS A 222 10.90 7.63 7.29
CA HIS A 222 12.14 8.22 6.81
C HIS A 222 12.74 9.19 7.83
N ASN A 223 11.96 9.95 8.60
CA ASN A 223 12.51 10.76 9.71
C ASN A 223 13.17 9.90 10.79
N SER A 224 12.57 8.75 11.10
CA SER A 224 13.08 7.84 12.14
C SER A 224 14.38 7.13 11.72
N PHE A 225 14.65 7.01 10.42
CA PHE A 225 15.78 6.24 9.88
C PHE A 225 16.75 7.06 9.00
N CYS A 226 16.42 8.31 8.64
CA CYS A 226 17.34 9.33 8.12
C CYS A 226 18.23 9.85 9.26
N GLY A 227 19.11 8.95 9.73
CA GLY A 227 20.31 9.20 10.54
C GLY A 227 20.39 10.48 11.38
N ILE A 228 20.11 10.33 12.68
CA ILE A 228 21.18 10.50 13.67
C ILE A 228 21.16 9.26 14.56
N LYS A 229 22.08 8.31 14.34
CA LYS A 229 22.54 7.50 15.47
C LYS A 229 23.30 8.48 16.35
N GLU A 230 22.66 9.03 17.37
CA GLU A 230 23.44 9.58 18.47
C GLU A 230 24.22 8.40 19.05
N GLY A 231 25.54 8.50 18.98
CA GLY A 231 26.42 7.50 19.54
C GLY A 231 26.21 7.45 21.05
N ASN A 232 25.50 6.44 21.53
CA ASN A 232 25.59 6.05 22.93
C ASN A 232 26.92 5.32 23.12
N SER A 233 27.89 6.06 23.64
CA SER A 233 29.01 5.50 24.42
C SER A 233 28.52 5.13 25.82
#